data_AF-A0A359D8X2-F1
#
_entry.id   AF-A0A359D8X2-F1
#
_cell.length_a   1.000
_cell.length_b   1.000
_cell.length_c   1.000
_cell.angle_alpha   90.00
_cell.angle_beta   90.00
_cell.angle_gamma   90.00
#
_symmetry.space_group_name_H-M   'P 1'
#
loop_
_entity.id
_entity.type
_entity.pdbx_description
1 polymer ?
#
loop_
_entity_poly.entity_id
_entity_poly.type
_entity_poly.pdbx_seq_one_letter_code
_entity_poly.pdbx_strand_id
1 'polypeptide(L)'
;MQTALIARLAGIDPKNLRYVAFEGGGETLTAMLGGHVQVTSSGLGEVTPQLAAKKVRILAVLSEERLPGKLADLPTAKEQGYDIVWPVIRGFYMG
;
A
#
# COMPACT_ATOMS: atom_id res chain seq x y z
N MET A 1 -10.38 4.57 -0.03
CA MET A 1 -10.33 5.47 1.15
C MET A 1 -8.95 5.58 1.80
N GLN A 2 -8.14 4.52 1.87
CA GLN A 2 -6.75 4.56 2.39
C GLN A 2 -5.90 5.71 1.80
N THR A 3 -5.89 5.85 0.47
CA THR A 3 -5.14 6.90 -0.23
C THR A 3 -5.55 8.31 0.19
N ALA A 4 -6.84 8.54 0.46
CA ALA A 4 -7.32 9.86 0.88
C ALA A 4 -6.87 10.19 2.31
N LEU A 5 -6.80 9.19 3.20
CA LEU A 5 -6.33 9.38 4.58
C LEU A 5 -4.85 9.72 4.62
N ILE A 6 -4.02 8.96 3.90
CA ILE A 6 -2.58 9.23 3.87
C ILE A 6 -2.26 10.56 3.17
N ALA A 7 -3.00 10.92 2.12
CA ALA A 7 -2.88 12.22 1.47
C ALA A 7 -3.19 13.37 2.43
N ARG A 8 -4.27 13.24 3.24
CA ARG A 8 -4.62 14.23 4.26
C ARG A 8 -3.53 14.36 5.32
N LEU A 9 -3.02 13.24 5.83
CA LEU A 9 -1.94 13.23 6.83
C LEU A 9 -0.64 13.85 6.26
N ALA A 10 -0.39 13.68 4.96
CA ALA A 10 0.72 14.29 4.25
C ALA A 10 0.49 15.75 3.83
N GLY A 11 -0.66 16.35 4.17
CA GLY A 11 -0.99 17.72 3.77
C GLY A 11 -1.15 17.92 2.27
N ILE A 12 -1.43 16.85 1.52
CA ILE A 12 -1.60 16.90 0.06
C ILE A 12 -3.04 17.35 -0.25
N ASP A 13 -3.18 18.39 -1.07
CA ASP A 13 -4.49 18.79 -1.62
C ASP A 13 -5.06 17.64 -2.47
N PRO A 14 -6.24 17.10 -2.13
CA PRO A 14 -6.88 16.04 -2.90
C PRO A 14 -7.07 16.37 -4.39
N LYS A 15 -7.16 17.66 -4.77
CA LYS A 15 -7.27 18.08 -6.17
C LYS A 15 -6.02 17.77 -6.99
N ASN A 16 -4.88 17.63 -6.34
CA ASN A 16 -3.62 17.23 -6.98
C ASN A 16 -3.49 15.71 -7.16
N LEU A 17 -4.46 14.94 -6.66
CA LEU A 17 -4.48 13.49 -6.75
C LEU A 17 -5.51 13.03 -7.77
N ARG A 18 -5.05 12.28 -8.78
CA ARG A 18 -5.93 11.53 -9.67
C ARG A 18 -6.15 10.14 -9.09
N TYR A 19 -7.33 9.92 -8.51
CA TYR A 19 -7.74 8.59 -8.08
C TYR A 19 -8.25 7.78 -9.27
N VAL A 20 -7.73 6.57 -9.44
CA VAL A 20 -8.20 5.61 -10.44
C VAL A 20 -8.69 4.37 -9.70
N ALA A 21 -9.97 4.04 -9.89
CA ALA A 21 -10.59 2.86 -9.29
C ALA A 21 -10.31 1.62 -10.14
N PHE A 22 -10.03 0.50 -9.49
CA PHE A 22 -9.84 -0.82 -10.07
C PHE A 22 -10.65 -1.84 -9.27
N GLU A 23 -10.97 -2.98 -9.87
CA GLU A 23 -11.82 -3.99 -9.22
C GLU A 23 -11.04 -4.89 -8.26
N GLY A 24 -9.72 -4.96 -8.39
CA GLY A 24 -8.88 -5.79 -7.51
C GLY A 24 -7.41 -5.38 -7.45
N GLY A 25 -6.71 -5.88 -6.44
CA GLY A 25 -5.30 -5.56 -6.20
C GLY A 25 -4.36 -5.97 -7.35
N GLY A 26 -4.63 -7.10 -8.00
CA GLY A 26 -3.86 -7.55 -9.17
C GLY A 26 -3.95 -6.62 -10.39
N GLU A 27 -5.12 -6.01 -10.64
CA GLU A 27 -5.28 -5.01 -11.71
C GLU A 27 -4.49 -3.74 -11.39
N THR A 28 -4.55 -3.26 -10.14
CA THR A 28 -3.81 -2.06 -9.74
C THR A 28 -2.30 -2.23 -9.91
N LEU A 29 -1.78 -3.41 -9.58
CA LEU A 29 -0.37 -3.74 -9.70
C LEU A 29 0.06 -3.81 -11.16
N THR A 30 -0.76 -4.42 -12.01
CA THR A 30 -0.52 -4.48 -13.46
C THR A 30 -0.55 -3.08 -14.08
N ALA A 31 -1.53 -2.25 -13.72
CA ALA A 31 -1.63 -0.87 -14.17
C ALA A 31 -0.41 -0.03 -13.73
N MET A 32 0.10 -0.24 -12.52
CA MET A 32 1.31 0.42 -12.04
C MET A 32 2.55 -0.03 -12.83
N LEU A 33 2.72 -1.33 -13.04
CA LEU A 33 3.83 -1.88 -13.82
C LEU A 33 3.79 -1.43 -15.30
N GLY A 34 2.60 -1.23 -15.85
CA GLY A 34 2.39 -0.67 -17.20
C GLY A 34 2.53 0.86 -17.29
N GLY A 35 2.75 1.55 -16.16
CA GLY A 35 2.92 3.01 -16.11
C GLY A 35 1.62 3.81 -16.21
N HIS A 36 0.45 3.18 -16.10
CA HIS A 36 -0.85 3.86 -16.13
C HIS A 36 -1.17 4.57 -14.81
N VAL A 37 -0.58 4.11 -13.69
CA VAL A 37 -0.64 4.76 -12.38
C VAL A 37 0.74 4.77 -11.74
N GLN A 38 1.04 5.79 -10.96
CA GLN A 38 2.36 5.99 -10.36
C GLN A 38 2.52 5.24 -9.02
N VAL A 39 1.42 5.08 -8.28
CA VAL A 39 1.42 4.47 -6.94
C VAL A 39 0.12 3.67 -6.78
N THR A 40 0.24 2.48 -6.19
CA THR A 40 -0.92 1.68 -5.77
C THR A 40 -0.80 1.28 -4.30
N SER A 41 -1.95 1.05 -3.65
CA SER A 41 -2.06 0.38 -2.36
C SER A 41 -2.61 -1.01 -2.60
N SER A 42 -1.85 -2.04 -2.25
CA SER A 42 -2.21 -3.45 -2.44
C SER A 42 -1.69 -4.28 -1.26
N GLY A 43 -2.23 -5.50 -1.10
CA GLY A 43 -1.81 -6.41 -0.05
C GLY A 43 -0.40 -6.97 -0.29
N LEU A 44 0.35 -7.21 0.78
CA LEU A 44 1.74 -7.69 0.72
C LEU A 44 1.90 -9.01 -0.06
N GLY A 45 0.91 -9.90 0.00
CA GLY A 45 0.94 -11.16 -0.74
C GLY A 45 1.02 -10.99 -2.26
N GLU A 46 0.46 -9.91 -2.79
CA GLU A 46 0.46 -9.60 -4.23
C GLU A 46 1.78 -8.92 -4.65
N VAL A 47 2.38 -8.13 -3.74
CA VAL A 47 3.57 -7.32 -4.00
C VAL A 47 4.87 -8.10 -3.78
N THR A 48 4.90 -9.08 -2.86
CA THR A 48 6.12 -9.81 -2.48
C THR A 48 6.86 -10.48 -3.66
N PRO A 49 6.18 -11.15 -4.61
CA PRO A 49 6.84 -11.70 -5.79
C PRO A 49 7.48 -10.63 -6.68
N GLN A 50 6.81 -9.47 -6.83
CA GLN A 50 7.32 -8.36 -7.64
C GLN A 50 8.49 -7.64 -6.96
N LEU A 51 8.49 -7.60 -5.62
CA LEU A 51 9.60 -7.08 -4.82
C LEU A 51 10.86 -7.94 -5.04
N ALA A 52 10.71 -9.27 -4.99
CA ALA A 52 11.81 -10.19 -5.29
C ALA A 52 12.32 -10.04 -6.73
N ALA A 53 11.43 -9.76 -7.67
CA ALA A 53 11.77 -9.45 -9.06
C ALA A 53 12.34 -8.03 -9.28
N LYS A 54 12.49 -7.21 -8.22
CA LYS A 54 12.94 -5.81 -8.26
C LYS A 54 12.14 -4.90 -9.20
N LYS A 55 10.89 -5.25 -9.46
CA LYS A 55 10.00 -4.47 -10.34
C LYS A 55 9.22 -3.38 -9.61
N VAL A 56 9.20 -3.44 -8.28
CA VAL A 56 8.45 -2.52 -7.43
C VAL A 56 9.30 -2.09 -6.24
N ARG A 57 9.00 -0.90 -5.72
CA ARG A 57 9.57 -0.37 -4.49
C ARG A 57 8.45 -0.16 -3.48
N ILE A 58 8.56 -0.81 -2.32
CA ILE A 58 7.63 -0.59 -1.21
C ILE A 58 8.06 0.69 -0.48
N LEU A 59 7.13 1.64 -0.34
CA LEU A 59 7.39 2.95 0.29
C LEU A 59 7.08 2.95 1.79
N ALA A 60 6.00 2.28 2.18
CA ALA A 60 5.56 2.19 3.56
C ALA A 60 4.70 0.95 3.76
N VAL A 61 4.79 0.34 4.94
CA VAL A 61 3.83 -0.65 5.41
C VAL A 61 2.82 0.02 6.34
N LEU A 62 1.53 -0.23 6.13
CA LEU A 62 0.46 0.27 6.99
C LEU A 62 0.22 -0.66 8.20
N SER A 63 1.29 -0.97 8.93
CA SER A 63 1.26 -1.76 10.18
C SER A 63 1.77 -0.92 11.34
N GLU A 64 1.42 -1.33 12.57
CA GLU A 64 1.88 -0.64 13.78
C GLU A 64 3.40 -0.79 13.97
N GLU A 65 3.90 -2.00 13.79
CA GLU A 65 5.33 -2.33 13.85
C GLU A 65 5.83 -2.83 12.50
N ARG A 66 7.15 -2.85 12.33
CA ARG A 66 7.80 -3.44 11.16
C ARG A 66 7.48 -4.92 11.06
N LEU A 67 7.38 -5.42 9.83
CA LEU A 67 7.08 -6.83 9.58
C LEU A 67 8.30 -7.71 9.90
N PRO A 68 8.10 -8.96 10.32
CA PRO A 68 9.22 -9.87 10.57
C PRO A 68 9.87 -10.37 9.27
N GLY A 69 11.07 -10.93 9.40
CA GLY A 69 11.76 -11.67 8.34
C GLY A 69 12.27 -10.76 7.21
N LYS A 70 12.07 -11.19 5.96
CA LYS A 70 12.60 -10.51 4.75
C LYS A 70 12.02 -9.11 4.50
N LEU A 71 11.01 -8.70 5.27
CA LEU A 71 10.33 -7.41 5.15
C LEU A 71 10.67 -6.47 6.33
N ALA A 72 11.58 -6.86 7.23
CA ALA A 72 11.94 -6.10 8.43
C ALA A 72 12.66 -4.77 8.13
N ASP A 73 13.29 -4.65 6.96
CA ASP A 73 13.95 -3.41 6.58
C ASP A 73 12.97 -2.34 6.09
N LEU A 74 11.73 -2.73 5.78
CA LEU A 74 10.72 -1.81 5.25
C LEU A 74 10.17 -0.91 6.35
N PRO A 75 10.18 0.42 6.16
CA PRO A 75 9.63 1.34 7.15
C PRO A 75 8.11 1.26 7.21
N THR A 76 7.54 1.49 8.39
CA THR A 76 6.09 1.69 8.52
C THR A 76 5.71 3.12 8.14
N ALA A 77 4.43 3.37 7.86
CA ALA A 77 3.94 4.75 7.69
C ALA A 77 4.06 5.55 9.01
N LYS A 78 3.87 4.88 10.15
CA LYS A 78 3.96 5.47 11.48
C LYS A 78 5.37 5.95 11.81
N GLU A 79 6.41 5.17 11.47
CA GLU A 79 7.82 5.58 11.58
C GLU A 79 8.17 6.81 10.72
N GLN A 80 7.41 7.03 9.65
CA GLN A 80 7.59 8.17 8.74
C GLN A 80 6.78 9.40 9.19
N GLY A 81 6.12 9.35 10.34
CA GLY A 81 5.33 10.45 10.90
C GLY A 81 3.87 10.47 10.45
N TYR A 82 3.39 9.44 9.76
CA TYR A 82 1.98 9.31 9.36
C TYR A 82 1.28 8.31 10.28
N ASP A 83 0.45 8.82 11.20
CA ASP A 83 -0.30 7.99 12.15
C ASP A 83 -1.48 7.28 11.46
N ILE A 84 -1.15 6.21 10.74
CA ILE A 84 -2.11 5.36 10.04
C ILE A 84 -1.69 3.89 10.12
N VAL A 85 -2.60 3.08 10.61
CA VAL A 85 -2.46 1.62 10.70
C VAL A 85 -3.64 0.99 9.98
N TRP A 86 -3.37 0.10 9.03
CA TRP A 86 -4.40 -0.54 8.21
C TRP A 86 -4.02 -1.98 7.85
N PRO A 87 -4.04 -2.90 8.84
CA PRO A 87 -3.79 -4.31 8.60
C PRO A 87 -4.90 -4.92 7.74
N VAL A 88 -4.51 -5.76 6.77
CA VAL A 88 -5.45 -6.55 5.98
C VAL A 88 -5.70 -7.87 6.73
N ILE A 89 -6.83 -7.94 7.44
CA ILE A 89 -7.24 -9.12 8.20
C ILE A 89 -8.25 -9.91 7.36
N ARG A 90 -8.05 -11.22 7.21
CA ARG A 90 -8.98 -12.15 6.54
C ARG A 90 -9.42 -13.20 7.56
N GLY A 91 -10.68 -13.60 7.52
CA GLY A 91 -11.24 -14.60 8.42
C GLY A 91 -12.50 -15.25 7.86
N PHE A 92 -12.93 -16.35 8.48
CA PHE A 92 -14.25 -16.93 8.31
C PHE A 92 -15.15 -16.45 9.45
N TYR A 93 -16.36 -16.03 9.11
CA TYR A 93 -17.34 -15.54 10.07
C TYR A 93 -18.61 -16.36 9.92
N MET A 94 -19.20 -16.74 11.04
CA MET A 94 -20.48 -17.43 11.10
C MET A 94 -21.37 -16.67 12.09
N GLY A 95 -22.61 -16.44 11.71
CA GLY A 95 -23.67 -15.89 12.56
C GLY A 95 -24.61 -16.99 13.02
#